data_AF-A0A434U9F3-F1
#
_entry.id   AF-A0A434U9F3-F1
#
_cell.length_a   1.000
_cell.length_b   1.000
_cell.length_c   1.000
_cell.angle_alpha   90.00
_cell.angle_beta   90.00
_cell.angle_gamma   90.00
#
_symmetry.space_group_name_H-M   'P 1'
#
loop_
_entity.id
_entity.type
_entity.pdbx_description
1 polymer ?
#
loop_
_entity_poly.entity_id
_entity_poly.type
_entity_poly.pdbx_seq_one_letter_code
_entity_poly.pdbx_strand_id
1 'polypeptide(L)' 'MRSEFAFLFPAMPKTKKARKPAIKAISVGASVVLSLDGKTYTVAERDTRYKNAWFVVNADGVRAPYSFSRDMLKVI' A
#
# COMPACT_ATOMS: atom_id res chain seq x y z
N MET A 1 -56.45 -29.29 12.36
CA MET A 1 -56.07 -28.00 11.76
C MET A 1 -54.77 -27.54 12.41
N ARG A 2 -53.62 -27.68 11.74
CA ARG A 2 -52.34 -27.15 12.19
C ARG A 2 -51.93 -26.07 11.19
N SER A 3 -52.11 -24.82 11.57
CA SER A 3 -51.69 -23.65 10.81
C SER A 3 -50.27 -23.29 11.24
N GLU A 4 -49.29 -23.72 10.44
CA GLU A 4 -47.89 -23.28 10.58
C GLU A 4 -47.76 -21.86 10.02
N PHE A 5 -47.68 -20.88 10.91
CA PHE A 5 -47.32 -19.50 10.57
C PHE A 5 -45.80 -19.42 10.40
N ALA A 6 -45.32 -19.54 9.16
CA ALA A 6 -43.92 -19.30 8.83
C ALA A 6 -43.64 -17.78 8.83
N PHE A 7 -43.01 -17.29 9.90
CA PHE A 7 -42.49 -15.92 9.98
C PHE A 7 -41.33 -15.78 8.98
N LEU A 8 -41.58 -15.14 7.84
CA LEU A 8 -40.55 -14.70 6.91
C LEU A 8 -39.81 -13.50 7.51
N PHE A 9 -38.67 -13.74 8.15
CA PHE A 9 -37.74 -12.67 8.49
C PHE A 9 -37.03 -12.20 7.21
N PRO A 10 -37.12 -10.92 6.81
CA PRO A 10 -36.38 -10.42 5.67
C PRO A 10 -34.88 -10.49 5.95
N ALA A 11 -34.12 -11.10 5.03
CA ALA A 11 -32.68 -11.23 5.14
C ALA A 11 -32.04 -9.84 5.29
N MET A 12 -31.37 -9.60 6.42
CA MET A 12 -30.67 -8.33 6.68
C MET A 12 -29.68 -8.05 5.54
N PRO A 13 -29.66 -6.81 4.98
CA PRO A 13 -28.73 -6.46 3.93
C PRO A 13 -27.30 -6.53 4.47
N LYS A 14 -26.47 -7.41 3.90
CA LYS A 14 -25.05 -7.53 4.25
C LYS A 14 -24.34 -6.21 3.96
N THR A 15 -24.02 -5.45 5.00
CA THR A 15 -23.26 -4.20 4.90
C THR A 15 -21.88 -4.50 4.30
N LYS A 16 -21.60 -3.97 3.10
CA LYS A 16 -20.27 -4.12 2.47
C LYS A 16 -19.24 -3.38 3.34
N LYS A 17 -18.21 -4.08 3.79
CA LYS A 17 -17.09 -3.47 4.53
C LYS A 17 -16.48 -2.35 3.71
N ALA A 18 -16.24 -1.18 4.33
CA ALA A 18 -15.53 -0.07 3.71
C ALA A 18 -14.14 -0.55 3.24
N ARG A 19 -13.82 -0.30 1.97
CA ARG A 19 -12.48 -0.59 1.43
C ARG A 19 -11.51 0.45 1.98
N LYS A 20 -10.36 -0.02 2.48
CA LYS A 20 -9.26 0.89 2.85
C LYS A 20 -8.85 1.70 1.60
N PRO A 21 -8.53 3.00 1.75
CA PRO A 21 -8.04 3.79 0.63
C PRO A 21 -6.79 3.12 0.03
N ALA A 22 -6.72 3.09 -1.31
CA ALA A 22 -5.58 2.53 -2.01
C ALA A 22 -4.35 3.39 -1.71
N ILE A 23 -3.38 2.84 -0.98
CA ILE A 23 -2.08 3.48 -0.79
C ILE A 23 -1.42 3.56 -2.18
N LYS A 24 -1.02 4.77 -2.62
CA LYS A 24 -0.27 4.98 -3.88
C LYS A 24 0.77 3.87 -4.04
N ALA A 25 0.74 3.19 -5.18
CA ALA A 25 1.72 2.15 -5.47
C ALA A 25 3.08 2.80 -5.72
N ILE A 26 4.14 2.25 -5.13
CA ILE A 26 5.51 2.65 -5.46
C ILE A 26 5.88 1.95 -6.76
N SER A 27 6.35 2.71 -7.74
CA SER A 27 6.86 2.22 -9.01
C SER A 27 8.28 2.71 -9.23
N VAL A 28 9.05 2.00 -10.07
CA VAL A 28 10.35 2.48 -10.52
C VAL A 28 10.19 3.83 -11.22
N GLY A 29 11.09 4.76 -10.94
CA GLY A 29 11.04 6.14 -11.39
C GLY A 29 10.14 7.06 -10.56
N ALA A 30 9.40 6.54 -9.58
CA ALA A 30 8.59 7.38 -8.71
C ALA A 30 9.47 8.24 -7.78
N SER A 31 9.08 9.50 -7.58
CA SER A 31 9.65 10.33 -6.53
C SER A 31 9.04 9.97 -5.19
N VAL A 32 9.88 9.69 -4.21
CA VAL A 32 9.50 9.25 -2.87
C VAL A 32 10.27 10.06 -1.83
N VAL A 33 9.61 10.41 -0.73
CA VAL A 33 10.26 10.98 0.44
C VAL A 33 10.61 9.84 1.39
N LEU A 34 11.87 9.74 1.77
CA LEU A 34 12.34 8.75 2.74
C LEU A 34 12.03 9.26 4.15
N SER A 35 11.26 8.50 4.93
CA SER A 35 10.82 8.91 6.27
C SER A 35 11.98 9.03 7.28
N LEU A 36 13.15 8.45 7.00
CA LEU A 36 14.30 8.46 7.91
C LEU A 36 14.96 9.84 8.00
N ASP A 37 15.12 10.50 6.85
CA ASP A 37 15.84 11.78 6.70
C ASP A 37 14.96 12.89 6.12
N GLY A 38 13.76 12.57 5.65
CA GLY A 38 12.81 13.51 5.07
C GLY A 38 13.21 14.04 3.69
N LYS A 39 14.25 13.50 3.06
CA LYS A 39 14.69 13.93 1.72
C LYS A 39 13.93 13.20 0.63
N THR A 40 13.94 13.80 -0.56
CA THR A 40 13.33 13.23 -1.76
C THR A 40 14.35 12.38 -2.52
N TYR A 41 13.91 11.20 -2.93
CA TYR A 41 14.66 10.25 -3.71
C TYR A 41 13.83 9.79 -4.89
N THR A 42 14.49 9.18 -5.86
CA THR A 42 13.85 8.49 -6.98
C THR A 42 14.02 6.99 -6.80
N VAL A 43 12.94 6.24 -6.97
CA VAL A 43 12.99 4.77 -6.92
C VAL A 43 13.73 4.25 -8.16
N ALA A 44 14.81 3.51 -7.96
CA ALA A 44 15.63 2.98 -9.05
C ALA A 44 15.26 1.55 -9.44
N GLU A 45 15.11 0.67 -8.46
CA GLU A 45 14.68 -0.70 -8.71
C GLU A 45 13.99 -1.31 -7.49
N ARG A 46 13.23 -2.39 -7.73
CA ARG A 46 12.66 -3.19 -6.66
C ARG A 46 13.70 -4.18 -6.17
N ASP A 47 13.86 -4.29 -4.86
CA ASP A 47 14.67 -5.35 -4.29
C ASP A 47 13.97 -6.70 -4.47
N THR A 48 14.62 -7.66 -5.11
CA THR A 48 14.09 -9.01 -5.34
C THR A 48 14.22 -9.90 -4.11
N ARG A 49 15.09 -9.55 -3.16
CA ARG A 49 15.29 -10.28 -1.90
C ARG A 49 14.12 -10.08 -0.94
N TYR A 50 13.49 -8.91 -0.96
CA TYR A 50 12.40 -8.56 -0.07
C TYR A 50 11.14 -8.14 -0.82
N LYS A 51 9.99 -8.73 -0.48
CA LYS A 51 8.72 -8.55 -1.19
C LYS A 51 8.32 -7.07 -1.38
N ASN A 52 8.67 -6.19 -0.45
CA ASN A 52 8.26 -4.79 -0.45
C ASN A 52 9.43 -3.81 -0.22
N ALA A 53 10.67 -4.15 -0.62
CA ALA A 53 11.78 -3.20 -0.51
C ALA A 53 12.19 -2.64 -1.88
N TRP A 54 12.73 -1.42 -1.85
CA TRP A 54 13.07 -0.65 -3.03
C TRP A 54 14.42 0.02 -2.84
N PHE A 55 15.23 0.03 -3.90
CA PHE A 55 16.44 0.83 -3.95
C PHE A 55 16.09 2.23 -4.46
N VAL A 56 16.72 3.23 -3.86
CA VAL A 56 16.46 4.63 -4.13
C VAL A 56 17.75 5.36 -4.47
N VAL A 57 17.61 6.45 -5.21
CA VAL A 57 18.71 7.27 -5.71
C VAL A 57 18.41 8.73 -5.38
N ASN A 58 19.42 9.46 -4.89
CA ASN A 58 19.30 10.89 -4.54
C ASN A 58 19.17 11.75 -5.80
N ALA A 59 18.90 13.05 -5.63
CA ALA A 59 18.92 14.02 -6.73
C ALA A 59 20.25 14.03 -7.50
N ASP A 60 21.37 13.75 -6.83
CA ASP A 60 22.72 13.69 -7.43
C ASP A 60 23.02 12.37 -8.17
N GLY A 61 22.06 11.46 -8.29
CA GLY A 61 22.27 10.15 -8.93
C GLY A 61 22.99 9.12 -8.04
N VAL A 62 23.28 9.45 -6.78
CA VAL A 62 23.92 8.53 -5.82
C VAL A 62 22.90 7.52 -5.29
N ARG A 63 23.17 6.22 -5.49
CA ARG A 63 22.34 5.13 -4.98
C ARG A 63 22.54 4.94 -3.48
N ALA A 64 21.44 4.78 -2.74
CA ALA A 64 21.51 4.45 -1.33
C ALA A 64 22.14 3.06 -1.11
N PRO A 65 22.93 2.86 -0.04
CA PRO A 65 23.64 1.61 0.22
C PRO A 65 22.72 0.44 0.56
N TYR A 66 21.47 0.72 0.97
CA TYR A 66 20.51 -0.27 1.41
C TYR A 66 19.17 -0.09 0.67
N SER A 67 18.41 -1.18 0.61
CA SER A 67 17.01 -1.15 0.18
C SER A 67 16.12 -0.67 1.32
N PHE A 68 15.08 0.10 1.02
CA PHE A 68 14.11 0.56 2.01
C PHE A 68 12.75 -0.10 1.83
N SER A 69 12.13 -0.48 2.94
CA SER A 69 10.76 -0.98 2.94
C SER A 69 9.79 0.08 2.41
N ARG A 70 8.75 -0.37 1.71
CA ARG A 70 7.65 0.48 1.22
C ARG A 70 7.11 1.42 2.29
N ASP A 71 6.97 0.96 3.53
CA ASP A 71 6.42 1.75 4.64
C ASP A 71 7.32 2.92 5.05
N MET A 72 8.60 2.90 4.68
CA MET A 72 9.54 4.00 4.90
C MET A 72 9.52 5.03 3.76
N LEU A 73 8.82 4.75 2.67
CA LEU A 73 8.82 5.56 1.46
C LEU A 73 7.43 6.16 1.22
N LYS A 74 7.36 7.49 1.21
CA LYS A 74 6.13 8.22 0.93
C LYS A 74 6.15 8.77 -0.49
N VAL A 75 5.32 8.22 -1.37
CA VAL A 75 5.16 8.73 -2.73
C VAL A 75 4.55 10.13 -2.68
N ILE A 76 5.17 11.09 -3.36
CA ILE A 76 4.66 12.45 -3.54
C ILE A 76 3.72 12.53 -4.74
#